data_AF-A0A7J7CKC2-F1
#
_entry.id   AF-A0A7J7CKC2-F1
#
_cell.length_a   1.000
_cell.length_b   1.000
_cell.length_c   1.000
_cell.angle_alpha   90.00
_cell.angle_beta   90.00
_cell.angle_gamma   90.00
#
_symmetry.space_group_name_H-M   'P 1'
#
loop_
_entity.id
_entity.type
_entity.pdbx_description
1 polymer ?
#
loop_
_entity_poly.entity_id
_entity_poly.type
_entity_poly.pdbx_seq_one_letter_code
_entity_poly.pdbx_strand_id
1 'polypeptide(L)'
;MKLSTVNKFCENSHTPLPFRLKASLLEHLCGDYPMLSTCHEDILKRDPTCYYSLERLVSMHNNGDYAMESLFDMIVLHLDGTFAQHKTWKEFADCFLKLHKIEKDGNVLYSICKDSIKAWKLRRRWWSRRHFSPDILASEIAGGGFPLLSYKAACAYHLYGMEFGYVSKACACLEKEQINSDLFAYLKNSTSIPSYFK
;
A
#
# COMPACT_ATOMS: atom_id res chain seq x y z
N MET A 1 15.45 26.38 15.66
CA MET A 1 14.05 26.73 15.33
C MET A 1 13.14 26.10 16.38
N LYS A 2 12.18 26.82 16.99
CA LYS A 2 11.28 26.25 18.00
C LYS A 2 10.13 25.50 17.32
N LEU A 3 9.69 24.36 17.87
CA LEU A 3 8.58 23.54 17.33
C LEU A 3 7.28 24.35 17.17
N SER A 4 7.02 25.29 18.09
CA SER A 4 5.88 26.20 18.01
C SER A 4 5.91 27.12 16.78
N THR A 5 7.08 27.49 16.29
CA THR A 5 7.24 28.25 15.04
C THR A 5 6.89 27.40 13.83
N VAL A 6 7.29 26.12 13.82
CA VAL A 6 7.00 25.18 12.73
C VAL A 6 5.50 24.85 12.67
N ASN A 7 4.85 24.70 13.83
CA ASN A 7 3.40 24.43 13.88
C ASN A 7 2.58 25.54 13.20
N LYS A 8 2.91 26.81 13.45
CA LYS A 8 2.26 27.95 12.77
C LYS A 8 2.42 27.94 11.25
N PHE A 9 3.57 27.45 10.74
CA PHE A 9 3.77 27.30 9.31
C PHE A 9 2.95 26.14 8.73
N CYS A 10 2.79 25.04 9.47
CA CYS A 10 1.97 23.90 9.04
C CYS A 10 0.49 24.28 8.93
N GLU A 11 -0.04 25.05 9.89
CA GLU A 11 -1.44 25.51 9.91
C GLU A 11 -1.83 26.33 8.67
N ASN A 12 -0.89 27.06 8.08
CA ASN A 12 -1.13 27.97 6.96
C ASN A 12 -0.58 27.47 5.62
N SER A 13 -0.08 26.23 5.54
CA SER A 13 0.62 25.71 4.36
C SER A 13 -0.11 24.54 3.71
N HIS A 14 -0.34 24.66 2.40
CA HIS A 14 -0.71 23.55 1.53
C HIS A 14 0.50 22.76 1.00
N THR A 15 1.72 23.27 1.20
CA THR A 15 2.95 22.61 0.75
C THR A 15 3.41 21.54 1.76
N PRO A 16 4.09 20.47 1.31
CA PRO A 16 4.57 19.40 2.18
C PRO A 16 5.84 19.78 2.97
N LEU A 17 6.56 20.83 2.57
CA LEU A 17 7.87 21.17 3.15
C LEU A 17 7.83 21.50 4.66
N PRO A 18 6.90 22.33 5.17
CA PRO A 18 6.80 22.59 6.61
C PRO A 18 6.53 21.33 7.43
N PHE A 19 5.75 20.40 6.88
CA PHE A 19 5.43 19.13 7.53
C PHE A 19 6.63 18.19 7.55
N ARG A 20 7.42 18.12 6.46
CA ARG A 20 8.70 17.37 6.43
C ARG A 20 9.66 17.88 7.51
N LEU A 21 9.78 19.21 7.62
CA LEU A 21 10.62 19.82 8.66
C LEU A 21 10.10 19.49 10.07
N LYS A 22 8.77 19.53 10.28
CA LYS A 22 8.15 19.12 11.55
C LYS A 22 8.45 17.67 11.88
N ALA A 23 8.28 16.76 10.93
CA ALA A 23 8.54 15.33 11.12
C ALA A 23 10.01 15.07 11.48
N SER A 24 10.96 15.68 10.76
CA SER A 24 12.38 15.55 11.07
C SER A 24 12.72 16.08 12.46
N LEU A 25 12.12 17.20 12.89
CA LEU A 25 12.33 17.73 14.23
C LEU A 25 11.74 16.82 15.31
N LEU A 26 10.53 16.29 15.10
CA LEU A 26 9.90 15.34 16.03
C LEU A 26 10.75 14.07 16.16
N GLU A 27 11.22 13.49 15.06
CA GLU A 27 12.09 12.30 15.07
C GLU A 27 13.34 12.48 15.94
N HIS A 28 13.91 13.68 15.99
CA HIS A 28 15.11 13.96 16.78
C HIS A 28 14.83 14.40 18.22
N LEU A 29 13.67 15.00 18.49
CA LEU A 29 13.39 15.70 19.75
C LEU A 29 12.41 14.97 20.67
N CYS A 30 11.50 14.16 20.12
CA CYS A 30 10.48 13.47 20.90
C CYS A 30 10.11 12.15 20.21
N GLY A 31 10.23 11.03 20.92
CA GLY A 31 9.69 9.73 20.50
C GLY A 31 8.15 9.65 20.55
N ASP A 32 7.46 10.76 20.30
CA ASP A 32 6.00 10.84 20.27
C ASP A 32 5.49 10.27 18.94
N TYR A 33 5.36 8.95 18.89
CA TYR A 33 4.91 8.21 17.71
C TYR A 33 3.54 8.65 17.17
N PRO A 34 2.51 8.92 18.00
CA PRO A 34 1.24 9.48 17.52
C PRO A 34 1.36 10.81 16.78
N MET A 35 2.15 11.76 17.31
CA MET A 35 2.38 13.02 16.60
C MET A 35 3.16 12.82 15.30
N LEU A 36 4.14 11.91 15.32
CA LEU A 36 5.01 11.67 14.17
C LEU A 36 4.27 10.95 13.03
N SER A 37 3.42 9.96 13.33
CA SER A 37 2.59 9.28 12.33
C SER A 37 1.62 10.26 11.67
N THR A 38 0.98 11.12 12.46
CA THR A 38 0.10 12.20 11.94
C THR A 38 0.85 13.11 10.97
N CYS A 39 2.10 13.49 11.28
CA CYS A 39 2.91 14.30 10.37
C CYS A 39 3.21 13.59 9.05
N HIS A 40 3.54 12.30 9.08
CA HIS A 40 3.80 11.52 7.88
C HIS A 40 2.54 11.29 7.04
N GLU A 41 1.39 11.06 7.68
CA GLU A 41 0.09 11.04 6.99
C GLU A 41 -0.18 12.37 6.28
N ASP A 42 0.04 13.49 6.96
CA ASP A 42 -0.18 14.83 6.41
C ASP A 42 0.71 15.13 5.20
N ILE A 43 1.95 14.64 5.22
CA ILE A 43 2.87 14.73 4.09
C ILE A 43 2.32 13.92 2.92
N LEU A 44 1.92 12.66 3.13
CA LEU A 44 1.40 11.80 2.05
C LEU A 44 0.09 12.31 1.47
N LYS A 45 -0.82 12.83 2.29
CA LYS A 45 -2.08 13.47 1.85
C LYS A 45 -1.84 14.65 0.90
N ARG A 46 -0.71 15.34 1.03
CA ARG A 46 -0.33 16.49 0.18
C ARG A 46 0.61 16.10 -0.97
N ASP A 47 1.48 15.14 -0.73
CA ASP A 47 2.41 14.59 -1.71
C ASP A 47 2.40 13.05 -1.63
N PRO A 48 1.51 12.41 -2.41
CA PRO A 48 1.43 10.95 -2.45
C PRO A 48 2.71 10.29 -2.96
N THR A 49 3.65 11.02 -3.54
CA THR A 49 4.92 10.45 -4.04
C THR A 49 6.00 10.32 -2.96
N CYS A 50 5.74 10.80 -1.75
CA CYS A 50 6.72 10.84 -0.67
C CYS A 50 7.01 9.45 -0.07
N TYR A 51 7.89 8.70 -0.74
CA TYR A 51 8.33 7.38 -0.30
C TYR A 51 8.87 7.37 1.13
N TYR A 52 9.66 8.38 1.51
CA TYR A 52 10.22 8.47 2.86
C TYR A 52 9.13 8.43 3.94
N SER A 53 8.08 9.25 3.82
CA SER A 53 6.99 9.26 4.79
C SER A 53 6.25 7.92 4.83
N LEU A 54 6.04 7.27 3.68
CA LEU A 54 5.45 5.93 3.67
C LEU A 54 6.34 4.90 4.36
N GLU A 55 7.65 4.90 4.09
CA GLU A 55 8.60 3.98 4.71
C GLU A 55 8.64 4.14 6.25
N ARG A 56 8.55 5.38 6.75
CA ARG A 56 8.45 5.65 8.19
C ARG A 56 7.16 5.09 8.79
N LEU A 57 6.02 5.24 8.13
CA LEU A 57 4.75 4.66 8.60
C LEU A 57 4.77 3.12 8.59
N VAL A 58 5.37 2.51 7.57
CA VAL A 58 5.58 1.04 7.53
C VAL A 58 6.47 0.60 8.70
N SER A 59 7.55 1.33 8.98
CA SER A 59 8.43 1.04 10.11
C SER A 59 7.69 1.11 11.44
N MET A 60 6.87 2.14 11.67
CA MET A 60 6.03 2.26 12.87
C MET A 60 5.02 1.12 12.98
N HIS A 61 4.38 0.73 11.87
CA HIS A 61 3.43 -0.38 11.86
C HIS A 61 4.10 -1.68 12.27
N ASN A 62 5.29 -1.95 11.72
CA ASN A 62 6.05 -3.17 12.03
C ASN A 62 6.51 -3.23 13.50
N ASN A 63 6.64 -2.08 14.16
CA ASN A 63 6.95 -1.99 15.59
C ASN A 63 5.69 -2.08 16.49
N GLY A 64 4.49 -2.04 15.91
CA GLY A 64 3.22 -2.02 16.65
C GLY A 64 2.73 -0.62 17.05
N ASP A 65 3.43 0.44 16.61
CA ASP A 65 3.13 1.82 16.98
C ASP A 65 2.15 2.52 16.01
N TYR A 66 1.72 1.83 14.95
CA TYR A 66 0.82 2.39 13.94
C TYR A 66 -0.19 1.36 13.43
N ALA A 67 -1.46 1.76 13.43
CA ALA A 67 -2.60 0.90 13.10
C ALA A 67 -2.60 0.50 11.62
N MET A 68 -3.00 -0.74 11.35
CA MET A 68 -3.00 -1.31 10.00
C MET A 68 -3.96 -0.60 9.06
N GLU A 69 -5.13 -0.21 9.56
CA GLU A 69 -6.18 0.49 8.81
C GLU A 69 -5.66 1.83 8.30
N SER A 70 -4.94 2.56 9.15
CA SER A 70 -4.33 3.84 8.77
C SER A 70 -3.14 3.64 7.83
N LEU A 71 -2.37 2.56 7.98
CA LEU A 71 -1.34 2.20 7.00
C LEU A 71 -1.92 1.85 5.63
N PHE A 72 -3.00 1.08 5.61
CA PHE A 72 -3.67 0.66 4.39
C PHE A 72 -4.11 1.88 3.57
N ASP A 73 -4.78 2.85 4.20
CA ASP A 73 -5.19 4.10 3.55
C ASP A 73 -3.99 4.87 2.96
N MET A 74 -2.87 4.93 3.68
CA MET A 74 -1.66 5.63 3.22
C MET A 74 -0.95 4.92 2.07
N ILE A 75 -0.92 3.59 2.08
CA ILE A 75 -0.41 2.78 0.96
C ILE A 75 -1.29 3.00 -0.27
N VAL A 76 -2.62 2.95 -0.10
CA VAL A 76 -3.58 3.16 -1.20
C VAL A 76 -3.37 4.53 -1.85
N LEU A 77 -3.24 5.58 -1.03
CA LEU A 77 -2.96 6.93 -1.52
C LEU A 77 -1.62 7.00 -2.27
N HIS A 78 -0.58 6.36 -1.76
CA HIS A 78 0.73 6.32 -2.43
C HIS A 78 0.67 5.60 -3.79
N LEU A 79 -0.08 4.50 -3.87
CA LEU A 79 -0.33 3.76 -5.10
C LEU A 79 -1.18 4.55 -6.10
N ASP A 80 -2.04 5.46 -5.62
CA ASP A 80 -2.73 6.42 -6.48
C ASP A 80 -1.76 7.42 -7.14
N GLY A 81 -0.62 7.72 -6.52
CA GLY A 81 0.37 8.65 -7.04
C GLY A 81 1.50 8.03 -7.87
N THR A 82 1.84 6.76 -7.64
CA THR A 82 3.18 6.25 -8.02
C THR A 82 3.17 4.86 -8.65
N PHE A 83 4.25 4.50 -9.33
CA PHE A 83 4.60 3.10 -9.62
C PHE A 83 5.50 2.59 -8.48
N ALA A 84 4.87 2.11 -7.41
CA ALA A 84 5.58 1.78 -6.18
C ALA A 84 6.47 0.53 -6.32
N GLN A 85 7.49 0.46 -5.47
CA GLN A 85 8.41 -0.67 -5.40
C GLN A 85 7.76 -1.92 -4.80
N HIS A 86 8.39 -3.08 -4.99
CA HIS A 86 7.87 -4.37 -4.52
C HIS A 86 7.56 -4.39 -3.02
N LYS A 87 8.35 -3.69 -2.19
CA LYS A 87 8.11 -3.62 -0.73
C LYS A 87 6.76 -3.00 -0.40
N THR A 88 6.37 -1.93 -1.08
CA THR A 88 5.05 -1.30 -0.88
C THR A 88 3.92 -2.25 -1.26
N TRP A 89 4.06 -2.95 -2.39
CA TRP A 89 3.08 -3.95 -2.81
C TRP A 89 3.01 -5.14 -1.85
N LYS A 90 4.14 -5.55 -1.28
CA LYS A 90 4.19 -6.57 -0.24
C LYS A 90 3.39 -6.14 1.00
N GLU A 91 3.64 -4.94 1.52
CA GLU A 91 2.89 -4.42 2.68
C GLU A 91 1.38 -4.33 2.38
N PHE A 92 1.02 -3.93 1.16
CA PHE A 92 -0.37 -3.90 0.72
C PHE A 92 -1.01 -5.30 0.69
N ALA A 93 -0.30 -6.30 0.15
CA ALA A 93 -0.73 -7.68 0.13
C ALA A 93 -0.86 -8.26 1.56
N ASP A 94 0.10 -7.95 2.43
CA ASP A 94 0.11 -8.36 3.83
C ASP A 94 -1.08 -7.77 4.60
N CYS A 95 -1.51 -6.54 4.29
CA CYS A 95 -2.78 -6.01 4.81
C CYS A 95 -3.95 -6.93 4.46
N PHE A 96 -4.16 -7.29 3.19
CA PHE A 96 -5.27 -8.19 2.81
C PHE A 96 -5.24 -9.52 3.57
N LEU A 97 -4.06 -10.13 3.73
CA LEU A 97 -3.91 -11.37 4.50
C LEU A 97 -4.30 -11.21 5.97
N LYS A 98 -3.88 -10.12 6.62
CA LYS A 98 -4.18 -9.86 8.02
C LYS A 98 -5.66 -9.55 8.23
N LEU A 99 -6.26 -8.79 7.32
CA LEU A 99 -7.68 -8.43 7.35
C LEU A 99 -8.58 -9.66 7.26
N HIS A 100 -8.23 -10.62 6.40
CA HIS A 100 -8.96 -11.89 6.32
C HIS A 100 -9.00 -12.64 7.65
N LYS A 101 -7.91 -12.60 8.44
CA LYS A 101 -7.84 -13.30 9.73
C LYS A 101 -8.76 -12.67 10.78
N ILE A 102 -9.04 -11.37 10.65
CA ILE A 102 -9.84 -10.61 11.62
C ILE A 102 -11.34 -10.78 11.32
N GLU A 103 -11.74 -10.77 10.05
CA GLU A 103 -13.16 -10.86 9.67
C GLU A 103 -13.57 -12.24 9.18
N LYS A 104 -14.31 -12.95 10.03
CA LYS A 104 -15.03 -14.18 9.68
C LYS A 104 -16.37 -13.94 8.97
N ASP A 105 -16.91 -12.71 9.00
CA ASP A 105 -18.31 -12.41 8.67
C ASP A 105 -18.54 -11.47 7.47
N GLY A 106 -17.53 -11.27 6.61
CA GLY A 106 -17.77 -10.90 5.20
C GLY A 106 -17.97 -9.43 4.84
N ASN A 107 -17.85 -8.46 5.76
CA ASN A 107 -17.98 -7.02 5.43
C ASN A 107 -16.68 -6.21 5.58
N VAL A 108 -15.60 -6.80 5.07
CA VAL A 108 -14.21 -6.36 5.24
C VAL A 108 -13.94 -4.95 4.76
N LEU A 109 -14.57 -4.54 3.66
CA LEU A 109 -14.31 -3.22 3.10
C LEU A 109 -14.84 -2.07 3.94
N TYR A 110 -15.89 -2.29 4.73
CA TYR A 110 -16.58 -1.22 5.44
C TYR A 110 -15.85 -0.81 6.72
N SER A 111 -15.06 -1.72 7.30
CA SER A 111 -14.32 -1.47 8.54
C SER A 111 -12.96 -0.82 8.29
N ILE A 112 -12.35 -1.02 7.10
CA ILE A 112 -10.93 -0.72 6.89
C ILE A 112 -10.69 0.62 6.23
N CYS A 113 -11.46 0.94 5.19
CA CYS A 113 -11.14 2.12 4.39
C CYS A 113 -12.08 3.27 4.73
N LYS A 114 -11.49 4.41 5.05
CA LYS A 114 -12.23 5.67 5.25
C LYS A 114 -12.92 6.16 3.96
N ASP A 115 -12.55 5.59 2.81
CA ASP A 115 -13.14 5.93 1.52
C ASP A 115 -14.51 5.29 1.28
N SER A 116 -15.40 6.06 0.66
CA SER A 116 -16.69 5.54 0.20
C SER A 116 -16.52 4.39 -0.80
N ILE A 117 -17.48 3.47 -0.82
CA ILE A 117 -17.58 2.38 -1.83
C ILE A 117 -17.47 2.92 -3.26
N LYS A 118 -17.99 4.13 -3.52
CA LYS A 118 -17.91 4.78 -4.84
C LYS A 118 -16.47 5.12 -5.22
N ALA A 119 -15.67 5.66 -4.29
CA ALA A 119 -14.27 5.97 -4.51
C ALA A 119 -13.46 4.70 -4.82
N TRP A 120 -13.71 3.61 -4.07
CA TRP A 120 -13.08 2.32 -4.34
C TRP A 120 -13.41 1.72 -5.71
N LYS A 121 -14.67 1.84 -6.16
CA LYS A 121 -15.06 1.40 -7.51
C LYS A 121 -14.31 2.17 -8.60
N LEU A 122 -14.10 3.48 -8.42
CA LEU A 122 -13.30 4.29 -9.34
C LEU A 122 -11.83 3.87 -9.30
N ARG A 123 -11.26 3.72 -8.10
CA ARG A 123 -9.89 3.27 -7.90
C ARG A 123 -9.61 1.92 -8.56
N ARG A 124 -10.47 0.92 -8.34
CA ARG A 124 -10.36 -0.40 -9.03
C ARG A 124 -10.30 -0.26 -10.54
N ARG A 125 -11.15 0.58 -11.14
CA ARG A 125 -11.17 0.78 -12.60
C ARG A 125 -9.92 1.49 -13.10
N TRP A 126 -9.37 2.41 -12.32
CA TRP A 126 -8.18 3.14 -12.69
C TRP A 126 -6.91 2.28 -12.51
N TRP A 127 -6.80 1.54 -11.41
CA TRP A 127 -5.69 0.61 -11.14
C TRP A 127 -5.62 -0.53 -12.15
N SER A 128 -6.74 -1.04 -12.66
CA SER A 128 -6.71 -2.10 -13.67
C SER A 128 -6.00 -1.67 -14.96
N ARG A 129 -6.03 -0.37 -15.27
CA ARG A 129 -5.32 0.21 -16.43
C ARG A 129 -3.92 0.67 -16.09
N ARG A 130 -3.72 1.27 -14.91
CA ARG A 130 -2.42 1.84 -14.55
C ARG A 130 -1.44 0.79 -14.06
N HIS A 131 -1.87 -0.06 -13.13
CA HIS A 131 -0.99 -0.98 -12.41
C HIS A 131 -1.05 -2.38 -12.97
N PHE A 132 -2.16 -2.76 -13.60
CA PHE A 132 -2.41 -4.15 -13.99
C PHE A 132 -2.76 -4.31 -15.48
N SER A 133 -2.31 -3.38 -16.34
CA SER A 133 -2.49 -3.54 -17.78
C SER A 133 -1.61 -4.67 -18.34
N PRO A 134 -1.97 -5.21 -19.51
CA PRO A 134 -1.14 -6.18 -20.21
C PRO A 134 0.29 -5.68 -20.47
N ASP A 135 0.45 -4.40 -20.79
CA ASP A 135 1.76 -3.80 -21.07
C ASP A 135 2.65 -3.74 -19.81
N ILE A 136 2.06 -3.37 -18.67
CA ILE A 136 2.77 -3.37 -17.38
C ILE A 136 3.21 -4.78 -17.02
N LEU A 137 2.32 -5.77 -17.16
CA LEU A 137 2.66 -7.17 -16.92
C LEU A 137 3.83 -7.63 -17.81
N ALA A 138 3.77 -7.33 -19.11
CA ALA A 138 4.82 -7.72 -20.05
C ALA A 138 6.18 -7.10 -19.66
N SER A 139 6.17 -5.81 -19.26
CA SER A 139 7.37 -5.13 -18.79
C SER A 139 7.94 -5.73 -17.50
N GLU A 140 7.09 -6.12 -16.55
CA GLU A 140 7.50 -6.72 -15.28
C GLU A 140 8.09 -8.12 -15.45
N ILE A 141 7.50 -8.94 -16.33
CA ILE A 141 8.02 -10.26 -16.71
C ILE A 141 9.37 -10.10 -17.41
N ALA A 142 9.47 -9.22 -18.40
CA ALA A 142 10.71 -8.99 -19.14
C ALA A 142 11.83 -8.42 -18.25
N GLY A 143 11.48 -7.61 -17.25
CA GLY A 143 12.42 -7.05 -16.28
C GLY A 143 12.89 -8.03 -15.21
N GLY A 144 12.34 -9.25 -15.13
CA GLY A 144 12.73 -10.25 -14.13
C GLY A 144 12.41 -9.87 -12.68
N GLY A 145 11.50 -8.91 -12.48
CA GLY A 145 11.11 -8.39 -11.17
C GLY A 145 10.12 -9.31 -10.42
N PHE A 146 10.47 -10.57 -10.20
CA PHE A 146 9.54 -11.59 -9.67
C PHE A 146 8.91 -11.26 -8.30
N PRO A 147 9.60 -10.62 -7.33
CA PRO A 147 8.95 -10.17 -6.11
C PRO A 147 7.83 -9.16 -6.37
N LEU A 148 8.07 -8.17 -7.25
CA LEU A 148 7.07 -7.19 -7.63
C LEU A 148 5.86 -7.88 -8.28
N LEU A 149 6.13 -8.79 -9.22
CA LEU A 149 5.09 -9.54 -9.92
C LEU A 149 4.24 -10.37 -8.96
N SER A 150 4.85 -11.10 -8.01
CA SER A 150 4.12 -11.91 -7.02
C SER A 150 3.25 -11.06 -6.11
N TYR A 151 3.79 -10.00 -5.50
CA TYR A 151 3.01 -9.16 -4.58
C TYR A 151 1.89 -8.41 -5.29
N LYS A 152 2.13 -7.93 -6.53
CA LYS A 152 1.08 -7.31 -7.35
C LYS A 152 0.01 -8.31 -7.76
N ALA A 153 0.38 -9.53 -8.12
CA ALA A 153 -0.59 -10.58 -8.43
C ALA A 153 -1.46 -10.93 -7.22
N ALA A 154 -0.88 -11.00 -6.02
CA ALA A 154 -1.62 -11.22 -4.78
C ALA A 154 -2.63 -10.08 -4.52
N CYS A 155 -2.19 -8.82 -4.64
CA CYS A 155 -3.07 -7.66 -4.52
C CYS A 155 -4.20 -7.67 -5.57
N ALA A 156 -3.84 -7.91 -6.84
CA ALA A 156 -4.79 -7.97 -7.95
C ALA A 156 -5.80 -9.10 -7.77
N TYR A 157 -5.41 -10.24 -7.22
CA TYR A 157 -6.33 -11.31 -6.89
C TYR A 157 -7.36 -10.87 -5.85
N HIS A 158 -6.94 -10.21 -4.76
CA HIS A 158 -7.88 -9.70 -3.76
C HIS A 158 -8.83 -8.66 -4.33
N LEU A 159 -8.38 -7.83 -5.28
CA LEU A 159 -9.15 -6.77 -5.93
C LEU A 159 -10.06 -7.25 -7.08
N TYR A 160 -9.65 -8.25 -7.86
CA TYR A 160 -10.30 -8.59 -9.14
C TYR A 160 -10.60 -10.08 -9.30
N GLY A 161 -10.04 -10.95 -8.46
CA GLY A 161 -10.19 -12.40 -8.54
C GLY A 161 -9.22 -13.08 -9.51
N MET A 162 -9.28 -14.42 -9.51
CA MET A 162 -8.36 -15.28 -10.27
C MET A 162 -8.49 -15.12 -11.79
N GLU A 163 -9.71 -14.91 -12.28
CA GLU A 163 -10.00 -14.77 -13.71
C GLU A 163 -9.48 -13.45 -14.32
N PHE A 164 -8.99 -12.53 -13.48
CA PHE A 164 -8.42 -11.29 -13.97
C PHE A 164 -7.12 -11.56 -14.72
N GLY A 165 -7.03 -11.10 -15.96
CA GLY A 165 -5.94 -11.47 -16.88
C GLY A 165 -4.51 -11.17 -16.41
N TYR A 166 -4.33 -10.19 -15.51
CA TYR A 166 -3.04 -9.95 -14.87
C TYR A 166 -2.66 -11.10 -13.91
N VAL A 167 -3.61 -11.55 -13.08
CA VAL A 167 -3.41 -12.59 -12.07
C VAL A 167 -3.10 -13.93 -12.72
N SER A 168 -3.96 -14.39 -13.63
CA SER A 168 -3.80 -15.70 -14.27
C SER A 168 -2.49 -15.83 -15.02
N LYS A 169 -2.06 -14.78 -15.75
CA LYS A 169 -0.79 -14.77 -16.48
C LYS A 169 0.43 -14.64 -15.55
N ALA A 170 0.34 -13.85 -14.49
CA ALA A 170 1.40 -13.77 -13.48
C ALA A 170 1.62 -15.12 -12.79
N CYS A 171 0.54 -15.82 -12.42
CA CYS A 171 0.60 -17.17 -11.86
C CYS A 171 1.30 -18.15 -12.82
N ALA A 172 0.89 -18.18 -14.09
CA ALA A 172 1.48 -19.07 -15.09
C ALA A 172 2.98 -18.77 -15.31
N CYS A 173 3.37 -17.49 -15.28
CA CYS A 173 4.78 -17.10 -15.38
C CYS A 173 5.59 -17.57 -14.16
N LEU A 174 5.10 -17.32 -12.95
CA LEU A 174 5.79 -17.71 -11.71
C LEU A 174 5.90 -19.23 -11.57
N GLU A 175 4.91 -19.99 -12.03
CA GLU A 175 4.95 -21.45 -12.06
C GLU A 175 5.99 -21.98 -13.06
N LYS A 176 6.04 -21.41 -14.26
CA LYS A 176 6.95 -21.85 -15.34
C LYS A 176 8.42 -21.62 -15.00
N GLU A 177 8.74 -20.47 -14.43
CA GLU A 177 10.14 -20.09 -14.23
C GLU A 177 10.82 -20.86 -13.09
N GLN A 178 10.09 -21.64 -12.26
CA GLN A 178 10.60 -22.29 -11.04
C GLN A 178 11.27 -21.32 -10.05
N ILE A 179 11.09 -20.00 -10.26
CA ILE A 179 11.76 -18.96 -9.50
C ILE A 179 11.03 -18.78 -8.18
N ASN A 180 11.67 -19.31 -7.15
CA ASN A 180 11.47 -18.98 -5.75
C ASN A 180 10.15 -19.52 -5.17
N SER A 181 10.20 -20.78 -4.72
CA SER A 181 9.10 -21.51 -4.07
C SER A 181 8.31 -20.64 -3.08
N ASP A 182 8.99 -19.76 -2.34
CA ASP A 182 8.39 -18.89 -1.33
C ASP A 182 7.47 -17.81 -1.92
N LEU A 183 7.80 -17.22 -3.06
CA LEU A 183 6.97 -16.18 -3.71
C LEU A 183 5.73 -16.77 -4.36
N PHE A 184 5.86 -17.97 -4.92
CA PHE A 184 4.72 -18.70 -5.47
C PHE A 184 3.85 -19.26 -4.33
N ALA A 185 4.44 -19.75 -3.26
CA ALA A 185 3.73 -20.15 -2.04
C ALA A 185 3.00 -18.97 -1.40
N TYR A 186 3.61 -17.79 -1.36
CA TYR A 186 2.96 -16.56 -0.89
C TYR A 186 1.72 -16.24 -1.71
N LEU A 187 1.84 -16.22 -3.04
CA LEU A 187 0.72 -15.98 -3.92
C LEU A 187 -0.38 -17.04 -3.73
N LYS A 188 -0.01 -18.32 -3.66
CA LYS A 188 -0.96 -19.41 -3.40
C LYS A 188 -1.72 -19.23 -2.09
N ASN A 189 -1.01 -18.84 -1.03
CA ASN A 189 -1.61 -18.54 0.27
C ASN A 189 -2.60 -17.35 0.17
N SER A 190 -2.23 -16.27 -0.53
CA SER A 190 -3.14 -15.16 -0.82
C SER A 190 -4.37 -15.58 -1.64
N THR A 191 -4.18 -16.44 -2.65
CA THR A 191 -5.29 -16.94 -3.48
C THR A 191 -6.20 -17.95 -2.79
N SER A 192 -5.78 -18.50 -1.65
CA SER A 192 -6.62 -19.40 -0.84
C SER A 192 -7.71 -18.64 -0.07
N ILE A 193 -7.57 -17.33 0.02
CA ILE A 193 -8.53 -16.42 0.67
C ILE A 193 -9.54 -15.94 -0.38
N PRO A 194 -10.85 -15.86 -0.08
CA PRO A 194 -11.82 -15.32 -1.03
C PRO A 194 -11.51 -13.86 -1.43
N SER A 195 -11.66 -13.53 -2.72
CA SER A 195 -11.60 -12.13 -3.18
C SER A 195 -12.71 -11.30 -2.54
N TYR A 196 -12.38 -10.08 -2.12
CA TYR A 196 -13.29 -9.17 -1.40
C TYR A 196 -14.27 -8.43 -2.29
N PHE A 197 -14.12 -8.52 -3.62
CA PHE A 197 -14.85 -7.72 -4.59
C PHE A 197 -15.43 -8.57 -5.74
N LYS A 198 -16.29 -9.53 -5.39
CA LYS A 198 -17.18 -10.18 -6.38
C LYS A 198 -18.32 -9.25 -6.78
#